data_AF-A0A238KPX1-F1
#
_entry.id   AF-A0A238KPX1-F1
#
_cell.length_a   1.000
_cell.length_b   1.000
_cell.length_c   1.000
_cell.angle_alpha   90.00
_cell.angle_beta   90.00
_cell.angle_gamma   90.00
#
_symmetry.space_group_name_H-M   'P 1'
#
loop_
_entity.id
_entity.type
_entity.pdbx_description
1 polymer ?
#
loop_
_entity_poly.entity_id
_entity_poly.type
_entity_poly.pdbx_seq_one_letter_code
_entity_poly.pdbx_strand_id
1 'polypeptide(L)'
;MQTQTPNGLTEARVTQRDGVPLSVSSTYAHPMAVTQRVSNSGTLTLDYDADVSGIDRINHTMTWTSAVTLGSNERSINTGIVTITYLRSDTIQIGTCTYDIWILHENMVLNGRDPIMAEKTYAPDLGLVLSSISLNPDRSPRSGVFFDEIAAE
;
A
#
# COMPACT_ATOMS: atom_id res chain seq x y z
N MET A 1 11.46 7.58 1.05
CA MET A 1 12.44 6.50 0.87
C MET A 1 11.86 5.25 1.52
N GLN A 2 11.82 4.14 0.77
CA GLN A 2 11.44 2.83 1.27
C GLN A 2 12.71 2.03 1.59
N THR A 3 12.75 1.36 2.74
CA THR A 3 13.92 0.62 3.23
C THR A 3 13.47 -0.72 3.76
N GLN A 4 14.08 -1.81 3.30
CA GLN A 4 13.81 -3.13 3.83
C GLN A 4 14.57 -3.32 5.15
N THR A 5 13.87 -3.77 6.18
CA THR A 5 14.44 -3.99 7.52
C THR A 5 14.11 -5.41 7.99
N PRO A 6 14.79 -5.95 9.03
CA PRO A 6 14.45 -7.26 9.59
C PRO A 6 13.00 -7.40 10.06
N ASN A 7 12.32 -6.28 10.31
CA ASN A 7 10.93 -6.22 10.80
C ASN A 7 9.92 -5.91 9.68
N GLY A 8 10.35 -5.86 8.41
CA GLY A 8 9.51 -5.53 7.25
C GLY A 8 10.01 -4.32 6.46
N LEU A 9 9.20 -3.86 5.50
CA LEU A 9 9.50 -2.65 4.74
C LEU A 9 9.09 -1.43 5.56
N THR A 10 9.93 -0.39 5.60
CA THR A 10 9.58 0.91 6.18
C THR A 10 9.64 1.99 5.12
N GLU A 11 8.74 2.97 5.19
CA GLU A 11 8.75 4.14 4.31
C GLU A 11 8.76 5.41 5.16
N ALA A 12 9.72 6.31 4.92
CA ALA A 12 9.69 7.67 5.44
C ALA A 12 9.51 8.68 4.32
N ARG A 13 8.58 9.62 4.50
CA ARG A 13 8.35 10.73 3.57
C ARG A 13 7.96 12.02 4.29
N VAL A 14 8.30 13.14 3.68
CA VAL A 14 7.76 14.45 4.06
C VAL A 14 6.80 14.87 2.95
N THR A 15 5.54 15.11 3.30
CA THR A 15 4.51 15.61 2.38
C THR A 15 4.14 17.03 2.78
N GLN A 16 3.63 17.86 1.87
CA GLN A 16 2.95 19.10 2.27
C GLN A 16 1.44 18.87 2.31
N ARG A 17 0.80 19.28 3.39
CA ARG A 17 -0.67 19.37 3.51
C ARG A 17 -1.01 20.76 4.01
N ASP A 18 -1.80 21.51 3.23
CA ASP A 18 -2.20 22.89 3.55
C ASP A 18 -1.02 23.83 3.85
N GLY A 19 0.11 23.63 3.14
CA GLY A 19 1.34 24.41 3.34
C GLY A 19 2.19 23.98 4.54
N VAL A 20 1.74 23.01 5.34
CA VAL A 20 2.47 22.48 6.50
C VAL A 20 3.20 21.19 6.12
N PRO A 21 4.52 21.10 6.36
CA PRO A 21 5.25 19.85 6.24
C PRO A 21 4.72 18.79 7.21
N LEU A 22 4.38 17.63 6.68
CA LEU A 22 3.92 16.47 7.41
C LEU A 22 4.92 15.33 7.20
N SER A 23 5.65 14.98 8.25
CA SER A 23 6.46 13.77 8.27
C SER A 23 5.54 12.57 8.48
N VAL A 24 5.66 11.58 7.60
CA VAL A 24 4.92 10.33 7.67
C VAL A 24 5.94 9.19 7.61
N SER A 25 5.84 8.28 8.57
CA SER A 25 6.53 6.99 8.54
C SER A 25 5.50 5.88 8.43
N SER A 26 5.77 4.84 7.64
CA SER A 26 4.91 3.67 7.52
C SER A 26 5.72 2.39 7.65
N THR A 27 5.13 1.37 8.29
CA THR A 27 5.68 0.02 8.43
C THR A 27 4.76 -0.95 7.73
N TYR A 28 5.34 -1.93 7.06
CA TYR A 28 4.63 -2.86 6.19
C TYR A 28 5.04 -4.30 6.53
N ALA A 29 4.05 -5.18 6.70
CA ALA A 29 4.28 -6.63 6.78
C ALA A 29 4.47 -7.25 5.39
N HIS A 30 3.92 -6.61 4.36
CA HIS A 30 4.14 -6.87 2.94
C HIS A 30 4.03 -5.53 2.20
N PRO A 31 4.70 -5.28 1.06
CA PRO A 31 4.64 -4.00 0.34
C PRO A 31 3.22 -3.50 0.02
N MET A 32 2.28 -4.44 -0.12
CA MET A 32 0.84 -4.17 -0.31
C MET A 32 0.02 -4.07 0.98
N ALA A 33 0.59 -4.41 2.14
CA ALA A 33 -0.10 -4.47 3.44
C ALA A 33 0.63 -3.63 4.49
N VAL A 34 0.22 -2.36 4.61
CA VAL A 34 0.71 -1.45 5.65
C VAL A 34 0.13 -1.86 7.00
N THR A 35 0.96 -1.97 8.03
CA THR A 35 0.53 -2.35 9.39
C THR A 35 0.55 -1.16 10.35
N GLN A 36 1.40 -0.17 10.08
CA GLN A 36 1.50 1.02 10.91
C GLN A 36 1.77 2.26 10.06
N ARG A 37 1.16 3.38 10.44
CA ARG A 37 1.46 4.69 9.91
C ARG A 37 1.56 5.69 11.04
N VAL A 38 2.71 6.33 11.17
CA VAL A 38 3.00 7.37 12.15
C VAL A 38 3.06 8.72 11.47
N SER A 39 2.44 9.72 12.08
CA SER A 39 2.48 11.12 11.62
C SER A 39 2.36 12.07 12.81
N ASN A 40 2.48 13.38 12.56
CA ASN A 40 2.32 14.41 13.59
C ASN A 40 0.94 14.36 14.28
N SER A 41 -0.08 13.80 13.62
CA SER A 41 -1.43 13.64 14.16
C SER A 41 -1.64 12.34 14.97
N GLY A 42 -0.60 11.52 15.13
CA GLY A 42 -0.64 10.25 15.86
C GLY A 42 -0.35 9.03 14.99
N THR A 43 -0.60 7.86 15.57
CA THR A 43 -0.32 6.55 14.97
C THR A 43 -1.61 5.84 14.60
N LEU A 44 -1.69 5.39 13.35
CA LEU A 44 -2.72 4.47 12.87
C LEU A 44 -2.11 3.08 12.67
N THR A 45 -2.90 2.04 12.94
CA THR A 45 -2.51 0.65 12.71
C THR A 45 -3.58 -0.09 11.92
N LEU A 46 -3.16 -1.06 11.11
CA LEU A 46 -4.03 -2.03 10.46
C LEU A 46 -3.54 -3.42 10.85
N ASP A 47 -4.43 -4.20 11.45
CA ASP A 47 -4.19 -5.59 11.78
C ASP A 47 -5.00 -6.47 10.82
N TYR A 48 -4.35 -7.44 10.18
CA TYR A 48 -4.94 -8.29 9.16
C TYR A 48 -5.08 -9.71 9.71
N ASP A 49 -6.30 -10.26 9.68
CA ASP A 49 -6.56 -11.61 10.16
C ASP A 49 -5.93 -12.70 9.27
N ALA A 50 -5.79 -12.44 7.96
CA ALA A 50 -5.19 -13.36 7.00
C ALA A 50 -3.68 -13.16 6.89
N ASP A 51 -2.94 -14.25 6.64
CA ASP A 51 -1.51 -14.19 6.37
C ASP A 51 -1.24 -13.39 5.08
N VAL A 52 -0.48 -12.30 5.23
CA VAL A 52 -0.13 -11.38 4.14
C VAL A 52 0.83 -12.00 3.14
N SER A 53 1.56 -13.07 3.48
CA SER A 53 2.40 -13.82 2.53
C SER A 53 1.58 -14.46 1.40
N GLY A 54 0.27 -14.60 1.58
CA GLY A 54 -0.64 -15.03 0.52
C GLY A 54 -0.64 -14.10 -0.70
N ILE A 55 -0.21 -12.84 -0.55
CA ILE A 55 -0.13 -11.87 -1.65
C ILE A 55 1.00 -12.25 -2.64
N ASP A 56 2.04 -12.96 -2.20
CA ASP A 56 3.16 -13.39 -3.05
C ASP A 56 2.73 -14.34 -4.19
N ARG A 57 1.52 -14.89 -4.10
CA ARG A 57 0.94 -15.82 -5.09
C ARG A 57 -0.31 -15.28 -5.77
N ILE A 58 -0.57 -13.98 -5.64
CA ILE A 58 -1.82 -13.36 -6.09
C ILE A 58 -2.02 -13.40 -7.61
N ASN A 59 -0.93 -13.50 -8.38
CA ASN A 59 -0.97 -13.73 -9.82
C ASN A 59 -1.55 -15.11 -10.22
N HIS A 60 -1.65 -16.05 -9.27
CA HIS A 60 -2.26 -17.36 -9.46
C HIS A 60 -3.61 -17.49 -8.77
N THR A 61 -3.77 -16.90 -7.58
CA THR A 61 -5.02 -16.96 -6.81
C THR A 61 -6.03 -15.88 -7.22
N MET A 62 -5.60 -14.89 -8.01
CA MET A 62 -6.34 -13.73 -8.50
C MET A 62 -6.79 -12.74 -7.42
N THR A 63 -6.99 -13.18 -6.18
CA THR A 63 -7.51 -12.35 -5.10
C THR A 63 -6.93 -12.78 -3.76
N TRP A 64 -6.67 -11.80 -2.90
CA TRP A 64 -6.39 -11.98 -1.48
C TRP A 64 -7.36 -11.11 -0.68
N THR A 65 -7.98 -11.67 0.35
CA THR A 65 -8.98 -10.99 1.18
C THR A 65 -8.65 -11.23 2.64
N SER A 66 -8.78 -10.18 3.45
CA SER A 66 -8.61 -10.26 4.90
C SER A 66 -9.65 -9.41 5.61
N ALA A 67 -10.18 -9.90 6.72
CA ALA A 67 -10.73 -9.01 7.73
C ALA A 67 -9.61 -8.10 8.25
N VAL A 68 -9.95 -6.86 8.57
CA VAL A 68 -8.98 -5.86 9.02
C VAL A 68 -9.51 -5.08 10.21
N THR A 69 -8.66 -4.85 11.20
CA THR A 69 -8.94 -3.98 12.35
C THR A 69 -8.13 -2.70 12.22
N LEU A 70 -8.80 -1.55 12.20
CA LEU A 70 -8.17 -0.23 12.23
C LEU A 70 -8.00 0.23 13.68
N GLY A 71 -6.77 0.52 14.06
CA GLY A 71 -6.42 1.11 15.34
C GLY A 71 -5.94 2.56 15.22
N SER A 72 -6.08 3.31 16.31
CA SER A 72 -5.49 4.63 16.51
C SER A 72 -4.93 4.71 17.93
N ASN A 73 -3.64 5.04 18.05
CA ASN A 73 -2.93 5.09 19.33
C ASN A 73 -3.22 3.85 20.21
N GLU A 74 -3.03 2.66 19.64
CA GLU A 74 -3.19 1.34 20.31
C GLU A 74 -4.63 0.95 20.68
N ARG A 75 -5.62 1.76 20.32
CA ARG A 75 -7.03 1.44 20.51
C ARG A 75 -7.68 1.08 19.18
N SER A 76 -8.41 -0.04 19.14
CA SER A 76 -9.28 -0.37 18.00
C SER A 76 -10.40 0.67 17.85
N ILE A 77 -10.57 1.19 16.64
CA ILE A 77 -11.53 2.26 16.33
C ILE A 77 -12.50 1.89 15.19
N ASN A 78 -12.18 0.88 14.37
CA ASN A 78 -13.06 0.39 13.31
C ASN A 78 -12.62 -1.01 12.85
N THR A 79 -13.47 -1.71 12.11
CA THR A 79 -13.20 -2.99 11.48
C THR A 79 -13.74 -3.00 10.06
N GLY A 80 -13.27 -3.93 9.24
CA GLY A 80 -13.69 -4.02 7.86
C GLY A 80 -13.09 -5.20 7.12
N ILE A 81 -13.12 -5.09 5.79
CA ILE A 81 -12.53 -6.08 4.88
C ILE A 81 -11.62 -5.33 3.92
N VAL A 82 -10.41 -5.85 3.72
CA VAL A 82 -9.53 -5.47 2.62
C VAL A 82 -9.55 -6.59 1.57
N THR A 83 -9.59 -6.22 0.30
CA THR A 83 -9.45 -7.13 -0.83
C THR A 83 -8.43 -6.57 -1.80
N ILE A 84 -7.45 -7.39 -2.15
CA ILE A 84 -6.48 -7.11 -3.20
C ILE A 84 -6.81 -8.04 -4.36
N THR A 85 -6.94 -7.49 -5.57
CA THR A 85 -7.26 -8.23 -6.79
C THR A 85 -6.13 -8.04 -7.79
N TYR A 86 -5.59 -9.16 -8.29
CA TYR A 86 -4.66 -9.14 -9.41
C TYR A 86 -5.41 -8.88 -10.71
N LEU A 87 -4.95 -7.89 -11.48
CA LEU A 87 -5.54 -7.57 -12.77
C LEU A 87 -4.75 -8.17 -13.93
N ARG A 88 -3.45 -7.89 -13.97
CA ARG A 88 -2.54 -8.33 -15.03
C ARG A 88 -1.08 -8.17 -14.64
N SER A 89 -0.21 -8.83 -15.38
CA SER A 89 1.22 -8.54 -15.41
C SER A 89 1.54 -7.57 -16.54
N ASP A 90 2.59 -6.79 -16.35
CA ASP A 90 3.10 -5.84 -17.33
C ASP A 90 4.61 -5.65 -17.09
N THR A 91 5.23 -4.76 -17.85
CA THR A 91 6.60 -4.29 -17.60
C THR A 91 6.61 -2.78 -17.47
N ILE A 92 7.49 -2.25 -16.62
CA ILE A 92 7.74 -0.80 -16.54
C ILE A 92 9.23 -0.50 -16.67
N GLN A 93 9.55 0.54 -17.43
CA GLN A 93 10.90 1.05 -17.54
C GLN A 93 11.07 2.24 -16.59
N ILE A 94 12.04 2.16 -15.69
CA ILE A 94 12.45 3.27 -14.81
C ILE A 94 13.95 3.47 -15.02
N GLY A 95 14.33 4.65 -15.52
CA GLY A 95 15.68 4.91 -16.01
C GLY A 95 16.06 3.95 -17.14
N THR A 96 17.16 3.22 -16.97
CA THR A 96 17.66 2.21 -17.93
C THR A 96 17.22 0.79 -17.60
N CYS A 97 16.52 0.59 -16.47
CA CYS A 97 16.11 -0.72 -15.99
C CYS A 97 14.65 -1.00 -16.39
N THR A 98 14.36 -2.27 -16.69
CA THR A 98 13.00 -2.77 -16.92
C THR A 98 12.65 -3.74 -15.81
N TYR A 99 11.44 -3.61 -15.27
CA TYR A 99 10.95 -4.41 -14.16
C TYR A 99 9.65 -5.10 -14.55
N ASP A 100 9.56 -6.39 -14.26
CA ASP A 100 8.28 -7.10 -14.27
C ASP A 100 7.41 -6.58 -13.14
N ILE A 101 6.14 -6.30 -13.46
CA ILE A 101 5.20 -5.71 -12.53
C ILE A 101 3.85 -6.41 -12.56
N TRP A 102 3.14 -6.33 -11.44
CA TRP A 102 1.73 -6.65 -11.32
C TRP A 102 0.93 -5.37 -11.14
N ILE A 103 -0.18 -5.28 -11.86
CA ILE A 103 -1.20 -4.26 -11.64
C ILE A 103 -2.27 -4.85 -10.74
N LEU A 104 -2.43 -4.24 -9.56
CA LEU A 104 -3.29 -4.73 -8.49
C LEU A 104 -4.33 -3.68 -8.12
N HIS A 105 -5.58 -4.09 -7.87
CA HIS A 105 -6.61 -3.24 -7.25
C HIS A 105 -6.74 -3.58 -5.77
N GLU A 106 -6.60 -2.58 -4.92
CA GLU A 106 -6.90 -2.64 -3.50
C GLU A 106 -8.25 -1.97 -3.25
N ASN A 107 -9.11 -2.65 -2.49
CA ASN A 107 -10.37 -2.12 -2.00
C ASN A 107 -10.49 -2.43 -0.50
N MET A 108 -10.56 -1.39 0.32
CA MET A 108 -10.77 -1.49 1.76
C MET A 108 -12.11 -0.86 2.13
N VAL A 109 -12.98 -1.67 2.73
CA VAL A 109 -14.30 -1.26 3.20
C VAL A 109 -14.31 -1.34 4.72
N LEU A 110 -14.33 -0.18 5.38
CA LEU A 110 -14.47 -0.07 6.84
C LEU A 110 -15.94 0.19 7.19
N ASN A 111 -16.39 -0.33 8.33
CA ASN A 111 -17.78 -0.20 8.75
C ASN A 111 -18.20 1.28 8.89
N GLY A 112 -19.27 1.65 8.17
CA GLY A 112 -19.85 2.99 8.17
C GLY A 112 -19.00 4.07 7.48
N ARG A 113 -18.04 3.68 6.62
CA ARG A 113 -17.20 4.61 5.86
C ARG A 113 -17.25 4.31 4.36
N ASP A 114 -16.92 5.31 3.56
CA ASP A 114 -16.72 5.12 2.13
C ASP A 114 -15.53 4.18 1.86
N PRO A 115 -15.61 3.34 0.82
CA PRO A 115 -14.50 2.48 0.42
C PRO A 115 -13.25 3.28 0.06
N ILE A 116 -12.10 2.78 0.50
CA ILE A 116 -10.79 3.26 0.06
C ILE A 116 -10.34 2.35 -1.07
N MET A 117 -10.21 2.91 -2.27
CA MET A 117 -9.80 2.16 -3.46
C MET A 117 -8.50 2.70 -4.03
N ALA A 118 -7.62 1.80 -4.45
CA ALA A 118 -6.38 2.16 -5.11
C ALA A 118 -6.00 1.15 -6.21
N GLU A 119 -5.39 1.65 -7.27
CA GLU A 119 -4.60 0.83 -8.19
C GLU A 119 -3.12 0.95 -7.81
N LYS A 120 -2.42 -0.18 -7.71
CA LYS A 120 -1.01 -0.23 -7.36
C LYS A 120 -0.24 -1.00 -8.41
N THR A 121 0.94 -0.50 -8.75
CA THR A 121 1.92 -1.21 -9.55
C THR A 121 2.96 -1.80 -8.61
N TYR A 122 3.03 -3.12 -8.54
CA TYR A 122 3.91 -3.85 -7.63
C TYR A 122 4.98 -4.61 -8.42
N ALA A 123 6.25 -4.40 -8.09
CA ALA A 123 7.37 -5.17 -8.64
C ALA A 123 7.74 -6.28 -7.65
N PRO A 124 7.35 -7.55 -7.91
CA PRO A 124 7.58 -8.66 -6.98
C PRO A 124 9.07 -8.91 -6.74
N ASP A 125 9.90 -8.85 -7.78
CA ASP A 125 11.35 -9.08 -7.67
C ASP A 125 12.07 -8.04 -6.82
N LEU A 126 11.52 -6.82 -6.75
CA LEU A 126 12.02 -5.77 -5.88
C LEU A 126 11.38 -5.81 -4.49
N GLY A 127 10.22 -6.45 -4.35
CA GLY A 127 9.39 -6.31 -3.16
C GLY A 127 8.95 -4.86 -2.93
N LEU A 128 8.62 -4.11 -3.98
CA LEU A 128 8.27 -2.69 -3.89
C LEU A 128 7.01 -2.32 -4.68
N VAL A 129 6.23 -1.38 -4.15
CA VAL A 129 5.15 -0.73 -4.90
C VAL A 129 5.73 0.48 -5.63
N LEU A 130 5.74 0.43 -6.96
CA LEU A 130 6.32 1.44 -7.85
C LEU A 130 5.37 2.60 -8.17
N SER A 131 4.06 2.38 -8.01
CA SER A 131 3.07 3.44 -8.07
C SER A 131 1.82 3.09 -7.28
N SER A 132 1.12 4.11 -6.80
CA SER A 132 -0.18 3.96 -6.14
C SER A 132 -1.08 5.11 -6.55
N ILE A 133 -2.22 4.78 -7.15
CA ILE A 133 -3.24 5.72 -7.62
C ILE A 133 -4.49 5.51 -6.76
N SER A 134 -4.85 6.49 -5.95
CA SER A 134 -6.14 6.52 -5.26
C SER A 134 -7.26 6.75 -6.27
N LEU A 135 -8.35 5.98 -6.14
CA LEU A 135 -9.48 5.99 -7.05
C LEU A 135 -10.71 6.62 -6.38
N ASN A 136 -11.56 7.25 -7.20
CA ASN A 136 -12.92 7.65 -6.81
C ASN A 136 -13.86 6.43 -6.75
N PRO A 137 -15.08 6.56 -6.18
CA PRO A 137 -16.09 5.50 -6.20
C PRO A 137 -16.40 4.92 -7.59
N ASP A 138 -16.30 5.73 -8.65
CA ASP A 138 -16.49 5.34 -10.05
C ASP A 138 -15.23 4.73 -10.71
N ARG A 139 -14.17 4.50 -9.91
CA ARG A 139 -12.84 4.02 -10.31
C ARG A 139 -12.02 4.98 -11.17
N SER A 140 -12.45 6.22 -11.34
CA SER A 140 -11.60 7.23 -11.99
C SER A 140 -10.40 7.60 -11.08
N PRO A 141 -9.21 7.88 -11.66
CA PRO A 141 -8.06 8.34 -10.89
C PRO A 141 -8.35 9.65 -10.16
N ARG A 142 -8.03 9.71 -8.86
CA ARG A 142 -8.14 10.93 -8.04
C ARG A 142 -6.80 11.60 -7.81
N SER A 143 -5.80 10.81 -7.42
CA SER A 143 -4.43 11.27 -7.13
C SER A 143 -3.50 10.08 -7.14
N GLY A 144 -2.26 10.24 -7.57
CA GLY A 144 -1.30 9.15 -7.59
C GLY A 144 0.13 9.58 -7.25
N VAL A 145 0.91 8.61 -6.77
CA VAL A 145 2.35 8.72 -6.63
C VAL A 145 2.98 7.72 -7.59
N PHE A 146 3.98 8.18 -8.34
CA PHE A 146 4.77 7.39 -9.27
C PHE A 146 6.24 7.65 -8.94
N PHE A 147 7.03 6.59 -8.81
CA PHE A 147 8.47 6.74 -8.66
C PHE A 147 9.10 6.91 -10.04
N ASP A 148 9.94 7.94 -10.17
CA ASP A 148 10.70 8.30 -11.37
C ASP A 148 12.15 7.77 -11.34
N GLU A 149 12.64 7.44 -10.15
CA GLU A 149 13.96 6.86 -9.93
C GLU A 149 13.94 5.80 -8.81
N ILE A 150 14.74 4.74 -8.98
CA ILE A 150 15.06 3.76 -7.93
C ILE A 150 16.57 3.76 -7.75
N ALA A 151 17.04 4.13 -6.56
CA ALA A 151 18.44 4.07 -6.16
C ALA A 151 18.62 3.12 -4.96
N ALA A 152 19.65 2.30 -4.99
CA ALA A 152 20.08 1.48 -3.85
C ALA A 152 21.34 2.12 -3.25
N GLU A 153 21.35 2.30 -1.92
CA GLU A 153 22.56 2.65 -1.14
C GLU A 153 23.23 1.39 -0.58
#